data_AF-A0A8D9MB29-F1
#
_entry.id   AF-A0A8D9MB29-F1
#
_cell.length_a   1.000
_cell.length_b   1.000
_cell.length_c   1.000
_cell.angle_alpha   90.00
_cell.angle_beta   90.00
_cell.angle_gamma   90.00
#
_symmetry.space_group_name_H-M   'P 1'
#
loop_
_entity.id
_entity.type
_entity.pdbx_description
1 polymer ?
#
loop_
_entity_poly.entity_id
_entity_poly.type
_entity_poly.pdbx_seq_one_letter_code
_entity_poly.pdbx_strand_id
1 'polypeptide(L)'
;MCTNIFFWNVRGFNDQDKHHPFVQWLNLHKPLVGAILESHIKEPNLSHIMSRVCPSWNFTSNHDTEEDGRIIILWKYPATVQVLHQSRQSLTCEVSLPRLPRFTFTAVYASNLREERRSLWDDLYEVQTTLFLDHRNWIIGGDFNQITHHEEHSSSSVAQLSSDMTELQDHFLRLGI
;
A
#
# COMPACT_ATOMS: atom_id res chain seq x y z
N MET A 1 11.28 -20.44 -0.33
CA MET A 1 9.85 -20.12 -0.45
C MET A 1 9.77 -18.68 -0.92
N CYS A 2 9.12 -18.42 -2.05
CA CYS A 2 8.83 -17.05 -2.48
C CYS A 2 7.61 -16.56 -1.66
N THR A 3 7.74 -15.45 -0.97
CA THR A 3 6.61 -14.87 -0.23
C THR A 3 5.80 -14.03 -1.21
N ASN A 4 4.56 -14.45 -1.50
CA ASN A 4 3.64 -13.64 -2.30
C ASN A 4 3.14 -12.48 -1.44
N ILE A 5 3.42 -11.26 -1.89
CA ILE A 5 2.87 -10.01 -1.37
C ILE A 5 1.96 -9.38 -2.41
N PHE A 6 1.07 -8.48 -2.00
CA PHE A 6 0.21 -7.76 -2.95
C PHE A 6 -0.10 -6.33 -2.50
N PHE A 7 -0.45 -5.51 -3.49
CA PHE A 7 -1.07 -4.22 -3.33
C PHE A 7 -2.27 -4.18 -4.26
N TRP A 8 -3.47 -3.90 -3.74
CA TRP A 8 -4.68 -3.91 -4.53
C TRP A 8 -5.54 -2.69 -4.22
N ASN A 9 -5.62 -1.76 -5.18
CA ASN A 9 -6.66 -0.74 -5.17
C ASN A 9 -8.01 -1.35 -5.58
N VAL A 10 -8.91 -1.54 -4.61
CA VAL A 10 -10.21 -2.21 -4.83
C VAL A 10 -11.30 -1.23 -5.26
N ARG A 11 -11.04 0.09 -5.16
CA ARG A 11 -12.00 1.16 -5.48
C ARG A 11 -13.34 1.00 -4.76
N GLY A 12 -13.28 0.87 -3.43
CA GLY A 12 -14.43 0.71 -2.54
C GLY A 12 -14.61 -0.73 -2.04
N PHE A 13 -13.75 -1.19 -1.12
CA PHE A 13 -13.90 -2.50 -0.47
C PHE A 13 -15.17 -2.63 0.38
N ASN A 14 -15.83 -1.52 0.73
CA ASN A 14 -17.12 -1.55 1.42
C ASN A 14 -18.27 -2.12 0.55
N ASP A 15 -18.07 -2.24 -0.76
CA ASP A 15 -19.01 -2.90 -1.68
C ASP A 15 -18.92 -4.43 -1.54
N GLN A 16 -20.04 -5.08 -1.21
CA GLN A 16 -20.12 -6.53 -0.98
C GLN A 16 -19.79 -7.33 -2.25
N ASP A 17 -20.04 -6.78 -3.44
CA ASP A 17 -19.73 -7.45 -4.70
C ASP A 17 -18.22 -7.63 -4.90
N LYS A 18 -17.40 -6.85 -4.18
CA LYS A 18 -15.92 -6.96 -4.19
C LYS A 18 -15.40 -8.06 -3.27
N HIS A 19 -16.18 -8.49 -2.28
CA HIS A 19 -15.70 -9.42 -1.24
C HIS A 19 -15.44 -10.81 -1.81
N HIS A 20 -16.38 -11.34 -2.61
CA HIS A 20 -16.24 -12.69 -3.15
C HIS A 20 -15.05 -12.85 -4.11
N PRO A 21 -14.84 -11.97 -5.12
CA PRO A 21 -13.66 -12.03 -5.98
C PRO A 21 -12.35 -11.90 -5.21
N PHE A 22 -12.31 -11.02 -4.20
CA PHE A 22 -11.12 -10.83 -3.38
C PHE A 22 -10.77 -12.09 -2.58
N VAL A 23 -11.76 -12.71 -1.93
CA VAL A 23 -11.56 -13.95 -1.17
C VAL A 23 -11.15 -15.12 -2.07
N GLN A 24 -11.76 -15.24 -3.26
CA GLN A 24 -11.34 -16.23 -4.25
C GLN A 24 -9.88 -16.04 -4.65
N TRP A 25 -9.47 -14.79 -4.90
CA TRP A 25 -8.10 -14.46 -5.26
C TRP A 25 -7.10 -14.78 -4.13
N LEU A 26 -7.45 -14.45 -2.86
CA LEU A 26 -6.63 -14.80 -1.69
C LEU A 26 -6.44 -16.32 -1.56
N ASN A 27 -7.49 -17.10 -1.79
CA ASN A 27 -7.42 -18.57 -1.72
C ASN A 27 -6.58 -19.18 -2.83
N LEU A 28 -6.62 -18.58 -4.02
CA LEU A 28 -5.85 -19.03 -5.19
C LEU A 28 -4.35 -18.70 -5.04
N HIS A 29 -4.02 -17.45 -4.75
CA HIS A 29 -2.62 -16.97 -4.76
C HIS A 29 -1.91 -17.15 -3.42
N LYS A 30 -2.68 -17.37 -2.34
CA LYS A 30 -2.19 -17.61 -0.98
C LYS A 30 -1.08 -16.63 -0.54
N PRO A 31 -1.30 -15.29 -0.68
CA PRO A 31 -0.35 -14.35 -0.12
C PRO A 31 -0.27 -14.47 1.40
N LEU A 32 0.79 -13.93 1.98
CA LEU A 32 0.95 -13.86 3.45
C LEU A 32 0.77 -12.45 3.99
N VAL A 33 1.07 -11.43 3.18
CA VAL A 33 0.96 -10.02 3.53
C VAL A 33 0.50 -9.25 2.30
N GLY A 34 -0.30 -8.22 2.47
CA GLY A 34 -0.57 -7.26 1.40
C GLY A 34 -1.43 -6.10 1.86
N ALA A 35 -1.74 -5.22 0.91
CA ALA A 35 -2.49 -4.00 1.16
C ALA A 35 -3.74 -3.91 0.27
N ILE A 36 -4.84 -3.49 0.87
CA ILE A 36 -6.04 -3.00 0.19
C ILE A 36 -6.02 -1.48 0.23
N LEU A 37 -6.22 -0.85 -0.93
CA LEU A 37 -6.35 0.59 -1.10
C LEU A 37 -7.78 0.95 -1.51
N GLU A 38 -8.19 2.19 -1.19
CA GLU A 38 -9.57 2.67 -1.34
C GLU A 38 -10.60 1.76 -0.63
N SER A 39 -10.39 1.49 0.66
CA SER A 39 -11.32 0.62 1.40
C SER A 39 -12.75 1.21 1.47
N HIS A 40 -12.86 2.53 1.68
CA HIS A 40 -14.11 3.25 1.98
C HIS A 40 -14.88 2.66 3.17
N ILE A 41 -14.16 2.04 4.10
CA ILE A 41 -14.73 1.46 5.32
C ILE A 41 -14.35 2.36 6.48
N LYS A 42 -15.35 2.93 7.15
CA LYS A 42 -15.14 3.68 8.39
C LYS A 42 -14.69 2.75 9.52
N GLU A 43 -13.82 3.26 10.40
CA GLU A 43 -13.18 2.53 11.51
C GLU A 43 -14.15 1.65 12.33
N PRO A 44 -15.36 2.12 12.71
CA PRO A 44 -16.32 1.31 13.48
C PRO A 44 -16.81 0.05 12.75
N ASN A 45 -16.79 0.05 11.41
CA ASN A 45 -17.24 -1.07 10.58
C ASN A 45 -16.09 -2.01 10.18
N LEU A 46 -14.84 -1.58 10.35
CA LEU A 46 -13.67 -2.28 9.83
C LEU A 46 -13.54 -3.69 10.40
N SER A 47 -13.63 -3.83 11.73
CA SER A 47 -13.50 -5.12 12.40
C SER A 47 -14.60 -6.11 11.99
N HIS A 48 -15.83 -5.62 11.85
CA HIS A 48 -16.98 -6.41 11.42
C HIS A 48 -16.83 -6.92 9.98
N ILE A 49 -16.39 -6.06 9.06
CA ILE A 49 -16.19 -6.47 7.66
C ILE A 49 -14.99 -7.42 7.56
N MET A 50 -13.85 -7.09 8.18
CA MET A 50 -12.64 -7.92 8.11
C MET A 50 -12.86 -9.31 8.71
N SER A 51 -13.57 -9.42 9.84
CA SER A 51 -13.87 -10.72 10.45
C SER A 51 -14.78 -11.60 9.58
N ARG A 52 -15.64 -11.00 8.74
CA ARG A 52 -16.48 -11.75 7.80
C ARG A 52 -15.75 -12.14 6.52
N VAL A 53 -15.01 -11.20 5.93
CA VAL A 53 -14.38 -11.39 4.61
C VAL A 53 -13.06 -12.14 4.73
N CYS A 54 -12.27 -11.84 5.76
CA CYS A 54 -10.93 -12.40 5.97
C CYS A 54 -10.75 -12.96 7.40
N PRO A 55 -11.55 -13.94 7.86
CA PRO A 55 -11.63 -14.37 9.27
C PRO A 55 -10.32 -14.88 9.88
N SER A 56 -9.36 -15.35 9.06
CA SER A 56 -8.06 -15.85 9.52
C SER A 56 -6.91 -14.88 9.29
N TRP A 57 -7.22 -13.65 8.90
CA TRP A 57 -6.25 -12.60 8.65
C TRP A 57 -6.32 -11.57 9.77
N ASN A 58 -5.16 -11.07 10.16
CA ASN A 58 -5.05 -9.88 10.97
C ASN A 58 -4.97 -8.67 10.05
N PHE A 59 -5.30 -7.50 10.60
CA PHE A 59 -5.31 -6.26 9.84
C PHE A 59 -4.93 -5.05 10.69
N THR A 60 -4.48 -4.01 10.00
CA THR A 60 -4.28 -2.66 10.52
C THR A 60 -4.60 -1.67 9.41
N SER A 61 -4.81 -0.40 9.75
CA SER A 61 -5.25 0.62 8.81
C SER A 61 -4.73 1.99 9.20
N ASN A 62 -4.77 2.95 8.29
CA ASN A 62 -4.33 4.33 8.56
C ASN A 62 -5.42 5.24 9.19
N HIS A 63 -6.41 4.66 9.86
CA HIS A 63 -7.54 5.41 10.42
C HIS A 63 -7.14 6.46 11.47
N ASP A 64 -5.99 6.33 12.14
CA ASP A 64 -5.55 7.35 13.10
C ASP A 64 -5.09 8.64 12.39
N THR A 65 -4.90 8.61 11.07
CA THR A 65 -4.44 9.75 10.26
C THR A 65 -5.33 10.10 9.07
N GLU A 66 -6.28 9.23 8.69
CA GLU A 66 -7.25 9.46 7.62
C GLU A 66 -8.62 8.86 8.01
N GLU A 67 -9.62 9.70 8.19
CA GLU A 67 -10.96 9.32 8.68
C GLU A 67 -11.68 8.32 7.76
N ASP A 68 -11.36 8.34 6.46
CA ASP A 68 -11.91 7.38 5.49
C ASP A 68 -11.17 6.04 5.46
N GLY A 69 -10.04 5.90 6.18
CA GLY A 69 -9.31 4.64 6.33
C GLY A 69 -8.92 4.00 5.01
N ARG A 70 -8.25 4.75 4.14
CA ARG A 70 -8.06 4.38 2.74
C ARG A 70 -7.12 3.20 2.54
N ILE A 71 -6.26 2.91 3.51
CA ILE A 71 -5.24 1.87 3.41
C ILE A 71 -5.47 0.85 4.53
N ILE A 72 -5.58 -0.42 4.16
CA ILE A 72 -5.63 -1.55 5.10
C ILE A 72 -4.49 -2.49 4.74
N ILE A 73 -3.62 -2.79 5.72
CA ILE A 73 -2.63 -3.86 5.59
C ILE A 73 -3.21 -5.13 6.22
N LEU A 74 -3.14 -6.22 5.48
CA LEU A 74 -3.60 -7.56 5.84
C LEU A 74 -2.40 -8.48 5.98
N TRP A 75 -2.40 -9.34 7.00
CA TRP A 75 -1.42 -10.41 7.12
C TRP A 75 -2.00 -11.68 7.73
N LYS A 76 -1.41 -12.82 7.35
CA LYS A 76 -1.82 -14.14 7.84
C LYS A 76 -0.65 -14.83 8.53
N TYR A 77 -0.95 -15.56 9.61
CA TYR A 77 0.04 -16.40 10.28
C TYR A 77 0.76 -17.31 9.25
N PRO A 78 2.09 -17.41 9.28
CA PRO A 78 2.98 -17.02 10.38
C PRO A 78 3.59 -15.62 10.28
N ALA A 79 3.10 -14.75 9.39
CA ALA A 79 3.53 -13.36 9.35
C ALA A 79 3.12 -12.61 10.62
N THR A 80 3.96 -11.68 11.05
CA THR A 80 3.60 -10.66 12.05
C THR A 80 3.94 -9.28 11.49
N VAL A 81 3.13 -8.29 11.87
CA VAL A 81 3.24 -6.91 11.39
C VAL A 81 3.29 -5.97 12.59
N GLN A 82 4.23 -5.03 12.57
CA GLN A 82 4.32 -3.92 13.51
C GLN A 82 4.22 -2.61 12.74
N VAL A 83 3.21 -1.78 13.05
CA VAL A 83 3.10 -0.44 12.46
C VAL A 83 4.25 0.43 12.95
N LEU A 84 4.94 1.09 12.01
CA LEU A 84 6.07 1.98 12.30
C LEU A 84 5.70 3.44 12.06
N HIS A 85 4.94 3.71 11.00
CA HIS A 85 4.49 5.04 10.63
C HIS A 85 3.18 4.96 9.86
N GLN A 86 2.32 5.98 10.02
CA GLN A 86 1.10 6.12 9.24
C GLN A 86 0.89 7.59 8.89
N SER A 87 0.37 7.82 7.70
CA SER A 87 -0.07 9.14 7.25
C SER A 87 -1.32 9.02 6.39
N ARG A 88 -1.82 10.16 5.94
CA ARG A 88 -2.98 10.24 5.06
C ARG A 88 -2.82 9.40 3.79
N GLN A 89 -1.60 9.33 3.24
CA GLN A 89 -1.31 8.73 1.94
C GLN A 89 -0.47 7.45 2.02
N SER A 90 0.01 7.06 3.21
CA SER A 90 0.85 5.88 3.36
C SER A 90 0.66 5.16 4.71
N LEU A 91 0.94 3.87 4.72
CA LEU A 91 1.01 3.06 5.95
C LEU A 91 2.25 2.17 5.88
N THR A 92 3.17 2.38 6.82
CA THR A 92 4.47 1.69 6.88
C THR A 92 4.54 0.77 8.08
N CYS A 93 4.97 -0.47 7.85
CA CYS A 93 5.13 -1.48 8.88
C CYS A 93 6.42 -2.30 8.73
N GLU A 94 6.91 -2.87 9.84
CA GLU A 94 7.89 -3.96 9.80
C GLU A 94 7.13 -5.29 9.68
N VAL A 95 7.50 -6.08 8.69
CA VAL A 95 6.98 -7.43 8.48
C VAL A 95 8.03 -8.45 8.90
N SER A 96 7.61 -9.40 9.73
CA SER A 96 8.43 -10.55 10.12
C SER A 96 7.78 -11.86 9.67
N LEU A 97 8.59 -12.72 9.07
CA LEU A 97 8.21 -14.07 8.66
C LEU A 97 9.24 -15.06 9.21
N PRO A 98 8.83 -16.29 9.61
CA PRO A 98 9.77 -17.27 10.11
C PRO A 98 10.85 -17.58 9.08
N ARG A 99 12.11 -17.56 9.52
CA ARG A 99 13.30 -17.92 8.72
C ARG A 99 13.56 -17.00 7.52
N LEU A 100 12.92 -15.83 7.45
CA LEU A 100 13.23 -14.78 6.48
C LEU A 100 13.72 -13.52 7.21
N PRO A 101 14.62 -12.73 6.59
CA PRO A 101 14.93 -11.41 7.11
C PRO A 101 13.67 -10.56 7.20
N ARG A 102 13.59 -9.73 8.25
CA ARG A 102 12.54 -8.71 8.35
C ARG A 102 12.69 -7.71 7.22
N PHE A 103 11.56 -7.17 6.79
CA PHE A 103 11.52 -6.12 5.77
C PHE A 103 10.50 -5.07 6.15
N THR A 104 10.75 -3.84 5.72
CA THR A 104 9.80 -2.75 5.83
C THR A 104 8.84 -2.83 4.64
N PHE A 105 7.55 -2.66 4.89
CA PHE A 105 6.51 -2.67 3.88
C PHE A 105 5.71 -1.38 4.00
N THR A 106 5.63 -0.62 2.91
CA THR A 106 4.87 0.62 2.84
C THR A 106 3.82 0.51 1.75
N ALA A 107 2.57 0.57 2.18
CA ALA A 107 1.43 0.71 1.28
C ALA A 107 1.16 2.18 1.02
N VAL A 108 1.02 2.56 -0.25
CA VAL A 108 0.78 3.94 -0.69
C VAL A 108 -0.58 4.03 -1.40
N TYR A 109 -1.35 5.04 -1.02
CA TYR A 109 -2.48 5.54 -1.81
C TYR A 109 -2.34 7.05 -1.92
N ALA A 110 -1.69 7.49 -2.99
CA ALA A 110 -1.34 8.89 -3.20
C ALA A 110 -2.55 9.71 -3.67
N SER A 111 -2.53 11.02 -3.43
CA SER A 111 -3.56 11.93 -3.95
C SER A 111 -3.49 12.05 -5.48
N ASN A 112 -4.65 12.26 -6.08
CA ASN A 112 -4.76 12.66 -7.49
C ASN A 112 -4.16 14.05 -7.75
N LEU A 113 -4.18 14.92 -6.74
CA LEU A 113 -3.65 16.28 -6.85
C LEU A 113 -2.14 16.29 -6.61
N ARG A 114 -1.39 16.81 -7.58
CA ARG A 114 0.07 16.91 -7.52
C ARG A 114 0.57 17.61 -6.25
N GLU A 115 -0.07 18.71 -5.88
CA GLU A 115 0.31 19.51 -4.71
C GLU A 115 0.15 18.71 -3.41
N GLU A 116 -0.88 17.89 -3.30
CA GLU A 116 -1.10 17.04 -2.13
C GLU A 116 -0.13 15.86 -2.08
N ARG A 117 0.37 15.35 -3.22
CA ARG A 117 1.39 14.29 -3.24
C ARG A 117 2.73 14.72 -2.65
N ARG A 118 3.00 16.02 -2.56
CA ARG A 118 4.26 16.51 -1.95
C ARG A 118 4.45 15.99 -0.53
N SER A 119 3.39 15.98 0.28
CA SER A 119 3.49 15.49 1.66
C SER A 119 3.75 13.99 1.74
N LEU A 120 3.26 13.20 0.78
CA LEU A 120 3.61 11.77 0.68
C LEU A 120 5.13 11.60 0.52
N TRP A 121 5.77 12.39 -0.34
CA TRP A 121 7.21 12.26 -0.54
C TRP A 121 8.00 12.69 0.68
N ASP A 122 7.61 13.80 1.31
CA ASP A 122 8.21 14.26 2.56
C ASP A 122 8.10 13.18 3.66
N ASP A 123 6.92 12.56 3.82
CA ASP A 123 6.69 11.45 4.76
C ASP A 123 7.60 10.24 4.44
N LEU A 124 7.74 9.86 3.16
CA LEU A 124 8.57 8.72 2.76
C LEU A 124 10.06 8.98 3.02
N TYR A 125 10.55 10.21 2.81
CA TYR A 125 11.92 10.58 3.15
C TYR A 125 12.16 10.59 4.66
N GLU A 126 11.18 11.05 5.44
CA GLU A 126 11.22 10.97 6.90
C GLU A 126 11.28 9.51 7.36
N VAL A 127 10.42 8.65 6.82
CA VAL A 127 10.40 7.20 7.09
C VAL A 127 11.75 6.55 6.75
N GLN A 128 12.32 6.85 5.58
CA GLN A 128 13.63 6.34 5.15
C GLN A 128 14.72 6.71 6.17
N THR A 129 14.75 7.99 6.56
CA THR A 129 15.78 8.55 7.44
C THR A 129 15.63 8.04 8.88
N THR A 130 14.43 8.12 9.44
CA THR A 130 14.13 7.77 10.84
C THR A 130 14.27 6.28 11.12
N LEU A 131 13.99 5.43 10.13
CA LEU A 131 14.09 3.98 10.24
C LEU A 131 15.39 3.41 9.65
N PHE A 132 16.30 4.27 9.17
CA PHE A 132 17.59 3.90 8.57
C PHE A 132 17.45 2.86 7.44
N LEU A 133 16.58 3.15 6.46
CA LEU A 133 16.18 2.20 5.41
C LEU A 133 17.11 2.13 4.21
N ASP A 134 18.12 3.00 4.10
CA ASP A 134 19.04 3.08 2.94
C ASP A 134 19.73 1.74 2.58
N HIS A 135 19.85 0.85 3.56
CA HIS A 135 20.48 -0.46 3.41
C HIS A 135 19.60 -1.61 3.92
N ARG A 136 18.28 -1.39 4.02
CA ARG A 136 17.32 -2.42 4.46
C ARG A 136 16.41 -2.85 3.33
N ASN A 137 15.83 -4.04 3.49
CA ASN A 137 14.78 -4.50 2.60
C ASN A 137 13.54 -3.64 2.84
N TRP A 138 13.29 -2.68 1.94
CA TRP A 138 12.12 -1.82 1.98
C TRP A 138 11.32 -2.02 0.70
N ILE A 139 10.07 -2.41 0.86
CA ILE A 139 9.12 -2.58 -0.23
C ILE A 139 8.11 -1.45 -0.14
N ILE A 140 8.05 -0.62 -1.19
CA ILE A 140 7.05 0.42 -1.34
C ILE A 140 6.17 0.02 -2.52
N GLY A 141 4.86 0.05 -2.33
CA GLY A 141 3.94 -0.24 -3.41
C GLY A 141 2.55 0.27 -3.13
N GLY A 142 1.73 0.29 -4.18
CA GLY A 142 0.35 0.75 -4.10
C GLY A 142 -0.03 1.56 -5.33
N ASP A 143 -0.90 2.53 -5.13
CA ASP A 143 -1.39 3.40 -6.19
C ASP A 143 -0.86 4.82 -5.96
N PHE A 144 0.06 5.23 -6.84
CA PHE A 144 0.69 6.54 -6.79
C PHE A 144 -0.12 7.61 -7.52
N ASN A 145 -1.24 7.23 -8.17
CA ASN A 145 -2.05 8.11 -9.02
C ASN A 145 -1.22 8.93 -10.02
N GLN A 146 -0.07 8.37 -10.42
CA GLN A 146 0.82 8.90 -11.44
C GLN A 146 1.64 7.74 -12.03
N ILE A 147 1.90 7.83 -13.33
CA ILE A 147 2.71 6.88 -14.10
C ILE A 147 4.13 7.41 -14.27
N THR A 148 5.09 6.53 -14.47
CA THR A 148 6.50 6.91 -14.69
C THR A 148 6.80 7.14 -16.16
N HIS A 149 6.06 6.51 -17.07
CA HIS A 149 6.28 6.61 -18.50
C HIS A 149 4.97 6.76 -19.27
N HIS A 150 5.00 7.50 -20.37
CA HIS A 150 3.83 7.75 -21.19
C HIS A 150 3.25 6.48 -21.83
N GLU A 151 4.07 5.44 -22.06
CA GLU A 151 3.60 4.14 -22.57
C GLU A 151 2.71 3.38 -21.58
N GLU A 152 2.71 3.75 -20.29
CA GLU A 152 1.77 3.21 -19.30
C GLU A 152 0.37 3.84 -19.42
N HIS A 153 0.24 4.91 -20.22
CA HIS A 153 -1.01 5.62 -20.40
C HIS A 153 -1.93 4.90 -21.40
N SER A 154 -3.23 4.82 -21.10
CA SER A 154 -4.21 4.16 -21.97
C SER A 154 -4.53 4.91 -23.26
N SER A 155 -4.36 6.24 -23.25
CA SER A 155 -4.49 7.07 -24.46
C SER A 155 -3.18 7.15 -25.22
N SER A 156 -3.22 6.76 -26.49
CA SER A 156 -2.11 6.90 -27.44
C SER A 156 -1.75 8.35 -27.78
N SER A 157 -2.58 9.32 -27.37
CA SER A 157 -2.27 10.75 -27.54
C SER A 157 -1.16 11.24 -26.60
N VAL A 158 -0.88 10.51 -25.52
CA VAL A 158 0.19 10.82 -24.57
C VAL A 158 1.45 10.12 -25.08
N ALA A 159 2.27 10.85 -25.83
CA ALA A 159 3.45 10.30 -26.53
C ALA A 159 4.78 10.87 -26.01
N GLN A 160 4.77 11.59 -24.90
CA GLN A 160 5.94 12.27 -24.34
C GLN A 160 5.90 12.21 -22.81
N LEU A 161 7.09 12.24 -22.20
CA LEU A 161 7.23 12.37 -20.76
C LEU A 161 6.70 13.74 -20.30
N SER A 162 5.86 13.72 -19.28
CA SER A 162 5.39 14.92 -18.60
C SER A 162 6.34 15.30 -17.46
N SER A 163 6.21 16.53 -16.95
CA SER A 163 6.92 16.98 -15.75
C SER A 163 6.60 16.09 -14.55
N ASP A 164 5.35 15.66 -14.43
CA ASP A 164 4.88 14.92 -13.27
C ASP A 164 5.35 13.45 -13.31
N MET A 165 5.51 12.88 -14.50
CA MET A 165 6.16 11.56 -14.69
C MET A 165 7.62 11.62 -14.27
N THR A 166 8.33 12.68 -14.68
CA THR A 166 9.76 12.87 -14.35
C THR A 166 9.94 13.10 -12.85
N GLU A 167 9.07 13.92 -12.24
CA GLU A 167 9.08 14.14 -10.79
C GLU A 167 8.87 12.83 -10.00
N LEU A 168 7.94 11.97 -10.44
CA LEU A 168 7.76 10.64 -9.84
C LEU A 168 9.05 9.79 -9.94
N GLN A 169 9.69 9.78 -11.11
CA GLN A 169 10.97 9.07 -11.31
C GLN A 169 12.06 9.61 -10.38
N ASP A 170 12.19 10.93 -10.26
CA ASP A 170 13.17 11.58 -9.38
C ASP A 170 12.94 11.20 -7.91
N HIS A 171 11.67 11.13 -7.47
CA HIS A 171 11.34 10.70 -6.12
C HIS A 171 11.72 9.24 -5.86
N PHE A 172 11.44 8.34 -6.82
CA PHE A 172 11.84 6.92 -6.73
C PHE A 172 13.35 6.76 -6.69
N LEU A 173 14.07 7.43 -7.59
CA LEU A 173 15.54 7.44 -7.60
C LEU A 173 16.13 7.91 -6.27
N ARG A 174 15.54 8.96 -5.68
CA ARG A 174 15.98 9.49 -4.38
C ARG A 174 15.70 8.54 -3.21
N LEU A 175 14.60 7.78 -3.28
CA LEU A 175 14.28 6.72 -2.32
C LEU A 175 15.14 5.46 -2.54
N GLY A 176 15.88 5.39 -3.65
CA GLY A 176 16.72 4.24 -4.00
C GLY A 176 15.92 3.02 -4.49
N ILE A 177 14.72 3.26 -5.03
CA ILE A 177 13.81 2.24 -5.58
C ILE A 177 13.71 2.32 -7.11
#